data_AF-A6L7K8-F1
#
_entry.id   AF-A6L7K8-F1
#
_cell.length_a   1.000
_cell.length_b   1.000
_cell.length_c   1.000
_cell.angle_alpha   90.00
_cell.angle_beta   90.00
_cell.angle_gamma   90.00
#
_symmetry.space_group_name_H-M   'P 1'
#
loop_
_entity.id
_entity.type
_entity.pdbx_description
1 polymer ?
#
loop_
_entity_poly.entity_id
_entity_poly.type
_entity_poly.pdbx_seq_one_letter_code
_entity_poly.pdbx_strand_id
1 'polypeptide(L)'
;MKENTPNKTPIITLEVIAQRKAEKLEEVQQAKKEMVQTIHELFAPVEHKGGVEGIMQHINTGIAVYDGVRTGIKIMQRIRGYFLKKKK
;
A
#
# COMPACT_ATOMS: atom_id res chain seq x y z
N MET A 1 -26.12 -65.31 5.05
CA MET A 1 -25.71 -65.10 3.63
C MET A 1 -25.44 -63.62 3.46
N LYS A 2 -24.26 -63.24 2.94
CA LYS A 2 -23.88 -61.82 2.74
C LYS A 2 -24.47 -61.34 1.42
N GLU A 3 -25.39 -60.38 1.46
CA GLU A 3 -25.87 -59.71 0.25
C GLU A 3 -24.73 -58.90 -0.37
N ASN A 4 -24.33 -59.27 -1.59
CA ASN A 4 -23.39 -58.51 -2.38
C ASN A 4 -24.20 -57.47 -3.17
N THR A 5 -24.34 -56.26 -2.62
CA THR A 5 -24.96 -55.15 -3.33
C THR A 5 -23.98 -54.68 -4.41
N PRO A 6 -24.36 -54.63 -5.70
CA PRO A 6 -23.46 -54.20 -6.75
C PRO A 6 -23.14 -52.72 -6.54
N ASN A 7 -21.85 -52.43 -6.35
CA ASN A 7 -21.32 -51.09 -6.19
C ASN A 7 -21.58 -50.32 -7.49
N LYS A 8 -22.69 -49.58 -7.54
CA LYS A 8 -23.14 -48.83 -8.71
C LYS A 8 -22.20 -47.66 -8.90
N THR A 9 -21.17 -47.85 -9.72
CA THR A 9 -20.33 -46.75 -10.19
C THR A 9 -21.23 -45.73 -10.86
N PRO A 10 -21.32 -44.49 -10.35
CA PRO A 10 -22.13 -43.47 -10.99
C PRO A 10 -21.56 -43.24 -12.40
N ILE A 11 -22.42 -43.25 -13.41
CA ILE A 11 -22.04 -42.89 -14.78
C ILE A 11 -21.74 -41.39 -14.75
N ILE A 12 -20.46 -41.04 -14.65
CA ILE A 12 -20.01 -39.65 -14.61
C ILE A 12 -20.00 -39.14 -16.06
N THR A 13 -21.00 -38.34 -16.42
CA THR A 13 -21.06 -37.65 -17.72
C THR A 13 -20.20 -36.38 -17.69
N LEU A 14 -19.78 -35.90 -18.86
CA LEU A 14 -18.98 -34.67 -18.99
C LEU A 14 -19.69 -33.45 -18.37
N GLU A 15 -21.01 -33.39 -18.47
CA GLU A 15 -21.84 -32.33 -17.90
C GLU A 15 -21.77 -32.30 -16.36
N VAL A 16 -21.86 -33.46 -15.70
CA VAL A 16 -21.73 -33.58 -14.24
C VAL A 16 -20.34 -33.17 -13.77
N ILE A 17 -19.29 -33.45 -14.55
CA ILE A 17 -17.92 -32.99 -14.24
C ILE A 17 -17.85 -31.47 -14.37
N ALA A 18 -18.43 -30.89 -15.42
CA ALA A 18 -18.41 -29.44 -15.64
C ALA A 18 -19.13 -28.70 -14.49
N GLN A 19 -20.31 -29.17 -14.07
CA GLN A 19 -21.04 -28.61 -12.93
C GLN A 19 -20.23 -28.69 -11.64
N ARG A 20 -19.69 -29.87 -11.30
CA ARG A 20 -18.86 -30.04 -10.09
C ARG A 20 -17.59 -29.19 -10.11
N LYS A 21 -16.99 -28.98 -11.28
CA LYS A 21 -15.84 -28.07 -11.43
C LYS A 21 -16.23 -26.61 -11.19
N ALA A 22 -17.40 -26.18 -11.67
CA ALA A 22 -17.89 -24.83 -11.43
C ALA A 22 -18.15 -24.60 -9.92
N GLU A 23 -18.86 -25.53 -9.27
CA GLU A 23 -19.12 -25.48 -7.82
C GLU A 23 -17.81 -25.43 -7.01
N LYS A 24 -16.84 -26.30 -7.33
CA LYS A 24 -15.55 -26.29 -6.63
C LYS A 24 -14.73 -25.04 -6.90
N LEU A 25 -14.86 -24.45 -8.08
CA LEU A 25 -14.19 -23.20 -8.40
C LEU A 25 -14.77 -22.04 -7.59
N GLU A 26 -16.08 -22.01 -7.36
CA GLU A 26 -16.72 -21.03 -6.47
C GLU A 26 -16.23 -21.16 -5.03
N GLU A 27 -16.16 -22.39 -4.49
CA GLU A 27 -15.60 -22.64 -3.15
C GLU A 27 -14.15 -22.12 -3.03
N VAL A 28 -13.30 -22.41 -4.03
CA VAL A 28 -11.90 -21.95 -4.05
C VAL A 28 -11.81 -20.42 -4.14
N GLN A 29 -12.68 -19.79 -4.92
CA GLN A 29 -12.74 -18.32 -4.99
C GLN A 29 -13.15 -17.71 -3.66
N GLN A 30 -14.11 -18.31 -2.96
CA GLN A 30 -14.54 -17.85 -1.66
C GLN A 30 -13.41 -17.97 -0.63
N ALA A 31 -12.75 -19.14 -0.56
CA ALA A 31 -11.60 -19.34 0.32
C ALA A 31 -10.46 -18.35 0.01
N LYS A 32 -10.20 -18.06 -1.27
CA LYS A 32 -9.20 -17.06 -1.66
C LYS A 32 -9.56 -15.66 -1.17
N LYS A 33 -10.82 -15.25 -1.27
CA LYS A 33 -11.29 -13.94 -0.77
C LYS A 33 -11.09 -13.84 0.73
N GLU A 34 -11.47 -14.88 1.47
CA GLU A 34 -11.29 -14.94 2.92
C GLU A 34 -9.81 -14.86 3.31
N MET A 35 -8.94 -15.63 2.66
CA MET A 35 -7.50 -15.59 2.90
C MET A 35 -6.90 -14.20 2.63
N VAL A 36 -7.25 -13.57 1.50
CA VAL A 36 -6.76 -12.23 1.17
C VAL A 36 -7.24 -11.21 2.19
N GLN A 37 -8.49 -11.30 2.64
CA GLN A 37 -9.02 -10.42 3.68
C GLN A 37 -8.28 -10.60 5.00
N THR A 38 -8.09 -11.85 5.46
CA THR A 38 -7.35 -12.13 6.70
C THR A 38 -5.90 -11.65 6.63
N ILE A 39 -5.20 -11.87 5.50
CA ILE A 39 -3.84 -11.39 5.31
C ILE A 39 -3.80 -9.87 5.31
N HIS A 40 -4.76 -9.22 4.62
CA HIS A 40 -4.86 -7.77 4.62
C HIS A 40 -5.11 -7.23 6.03
N GLU A 41 -5.97 -7.84 6.83
CA GLU A 41 -6.18 -7.40 8.23
C GLU A 41 -4.94 -7.59 9.10
N LEU A 42 -4.21 -8.70 8.93
CA LEU A 42 -3.02 -9.00 9.74
C LEU A 42 -1.80 -8.17 9.37
N PHE A 43 -1.63 -7.86 8.08
CA PHE A 43 -0.43 -7.23 7.53
C PHE A 43 -0.72 -5.87 6.89
N ALA A 44 -1.92 -5.32 7.03
CA ALA A 44 -2.19 -3.95 6.63
C ALA A 44 -1.19 -3.04 7.35
N PRO A 45 -0.51 -2.13 6.63
CA PRO A 45 0.33 -1.15 7.27
C PRO A 45 -0.53 -0.36 8.27
N VAL A 46 -0.09 -0.28 9.52
CA VAL A 46 -0.72 0.56 10.53
C VAL A 46 -0.82 1.96 9.96
N GLU A 47 -2.02 2.54 9.89
CA GLU A 47 -2.21 3.91 9.44
C GLU A 47 -1.50 4.87 10.40
N HIS A 48 -0.23 5.14 10.11
CA HIS A 48 0.48 6.28 10.64
C HIS A 48 -0.25 7.52 10.13
N LYS A 49 -0.93 8.22 11.04
CA LYS A 49 -1.56 9.55 10.85
C LYS A 49 -0.60 10.66 10.34
N GLY A 50 0.61 10.30 9.91
CA GLY A 50 1.65 11.20 9.43
C GLY A 50 2.23 10.83 8.06
N GLY A 51 1.63 9.89 7.31
CA GLY A 51 2.18 9.48 6.01
C GLY A 51 2.26 10.64 5.01
N VAL A 52 1.14 11.32 4.76
CA VAL A 52 1.10 12.54 3.92
C VAL A 52 1.37 13.80 4.73
N GLU A 53 0.79 13.90 5.93
CA GLU A 53 0.97 15.05 6.84
C GLU A 53 2.44 15.26 7.23
N GLY A 54 3.18 14.18 7.54
CA GLY A 54 4.59 14.23 7.93
C GLY A 54 5.50 14.55 6.75
N ILE A 55 5.23 13.97 5.57
CA ILE A 55 5.96 14.34 4.34
C ILE A 55 5.73 15.83 4.01
N MET A 56 4.50 16.32 4.11
CA MET A 56 4.18 17.73 3.85
C MET A 56 4.83 18.68 4.86
N GLN A 57 4.88 18.31 6.14
CA GLN A 57 5.60 19.06 7.17
C GLN A 57 7.11 19.14 6.87
N HIS A 58 7.73 18.06 6.40
CA HIS A 58 9.14 18.08 5.99
C HIS A 58 9.40 18.96 4.76
N ILE A 59 8.48 18.96 3.78
CA ILE A 59 8.60 19.81 2.58
C ILE A 59 8.49 21.30 2.96
N ASN A 60 7.51 21.68 3.78
CA ASN A 60 7.35 23.05 4.24
C ASN A 60 8.54 23.52 5.10
N THR A 61 9.07 22.63 5.96
CA THR A 61 10.24 22.92 6.79
C THR A 61 11.49 23.12 5.92
N GLY A 62 11.69 22.29 4.89
CA GLY A 62 12.83 22.40 3.98
C GLY A 62 12.85 23.73 3.22
N ILE A 63 11.68 24.18 2.73
CA ILE A 63 11.55 25.47 2.04
C ILE A 63 11.80 26.64 2.99
N ALA A 64 11.23 26.61 4.21
CA ALA A 64 11.41 27.67 5.20
C ALA A 64 12.87 27.82 5.67
N VAL A 65 13.57 26.71 5.89
CA VAL A 65 14.99 26.72 6.26
C VAL A 65 15.85 27.27 5.11
N TYR A 66 15.59 26.83 3.87
CA TYR A 66 16.33 27.31 2.70
C TYR A 66 16.15 28.82 2.48
N ASP A 67 14.92 29.32 2.53
CA ASP A 67 14.65 30.75 2.32
C ASP A 67 15.19 31.62 3.47
N GLY A 68 15.12 31.14 4.71
CA GLY A 68 15.72 31.81 5.87
C GLY A 68 17.24 31.98 5.74
N VAL A 69 17.96 30.91 5.36
CA VAL A 69 19.42 30.95 5.13
C VAL A 69 19.76 31.89 3.96
N ARG A 70 19.05 31.78 2.84
CA ARG A 70 19.27 32.62 1.65
C ARG A 70 19.04 34.10 1.96
N THR A 71 17.99 34.42 2.70
CA THR A 71 17.67 35.78 3.14
C THR A 71 18.75 36.33 4.07
N GLY A 72 19.20 35.54 5.05
CA GLY A 72 20.30 35.91 5.94
C GLY A 72 21.60 36.24 5.20
N ILE A 73 21.99 35.41 4.21
CA ILE A 73 23.16 35.66 3.36
C ILE A 73 23.01 36.98 2.60
N LYS A 74 21.83 37.24 2.01
CA LYS A 74 21.57 38.45 1.22
C LYS A 74 21.66 39.72 2.08
N ILE A 75 21.15 39.68 3.31
CA ILE A 75 21.27 40.77 4.29
C ILE A 75 22.75 41.01 4.61
N MET A 76 23.51 39.96 4.93
CA MET A 76 24.94 40.08 5.24
C MET A 76 25.75 40.66 4.09
N GLN A 77 25.47 40.26 2.86
CA GLN A 77 26.11 40.83 1.66
C GLN A 77 25.79 42.32 1.50
N ARG A 78 24.55 42.72 1.78
CA ARG A 78 24.12 44.12 1.67
C ARG A 78 24.78 45.01 2.73
N ILE A 79 24.82 44.53 3.98
CA ILE A 79 25.54 45.19 5.08
C ILE A 79 27.03 45.33 4.73
N ARG A 80 27.69 44.25 4.31
CA ARG A 80 29.09 44.29 3.86
C ARG A 80 29.29 45.30 2.73
N GLY A 81 28.40 45.35 1.74
CA GLY A 81 28.46 46.30 0.64
C GLY A 81 28.41 47.76 1.08
N TYR A 82 27.58 48.11 2.08
CA TYR A 82 27.54 49.47 2.64
C TYR A 82 28.85 49.87 3.32
N PHE A 83 29.46 48.96 4.09
CA PHE A 83 30.72 49.24 4.78
C PHE A 83 31.93 49.24 3.83
N LEU A 84 31.92 48.42 2.77
CA LEU A 84 32.98 48.40 1.76
C LEU A 84 32.91 49.64 0.84
N LYS A 85 31.71 50.16 0.55
CA LYS A 85 31.56 51.43 -0.20
C LYS A 85 32.05 52.66 0.55
N LYS A 86 32.05 52.64 1.88
CA LYS A 86 32.61 53.73 2.72
C LYS A 86 34.15 53.74 2.79
N LYS A 87 34.83 52.70 2.28
CA LYS A 87 36.30 52.57 2.29
C LYS A 87 36.98 52.95 0.97
N LYS A 88 36.24 53.48 -0.01
CA LYS A 88 36.77 54.04 -1.26
C LYS A 88 36.61 55.55 -1.28
#